data_AF-A0A8J6F228-F1
#
_entry.id   AF-A0A8J6F228-F1
#
_cell.length_a   1.000
_cell.length_b   1.000
_cell.length_c   1.000
_cell.angle_alpha   90.00
_cell.angle_beta   90.00
_cell.angle_gamma   90.00
#
_symmetry.space_group_name_H-M   'P 1'
#
loop_
_entity.id
_entity.type
_entity.pdbx_description
1 polymer ?
#
loop_
_entity_poly.entity_id
_entity_poly.type
_entity_poly.pdbx_seq_one_letter_code
_entity_poly.pdbx_strand_id
1 'polypeptide(L)'
;MSLLQFMALLDTQRLLRTKVTNFTFNLGFSGKFYHTGTEKEDRGDDLLLGAVDEFWWFPHMWSHMQPHLFHNESSLVEQMILNKKFALEHGIPTDMGYAVAPHHSGVYPVHIQLYDAWKKVWNIKVTSTEEYPHLKPARYRQGFIHKNIMVLPRQTCGLFTHTIFYKEYPGGPVELDKSIQGGELFFTLVLNPISIFMTHLSNYGNDRLGLYTFVNLAKFVQTWTRLKLQTLPPVQLAHKYFQLFPEQRDPVWQNPCDDKRHRDIWSKEKTCDRLPKFLVVGPQKTGTTALYLFLVMHPAIISNSPNPKTFEEMQFFNGNNYHKGLDWYMDFFPVPSNVTTDFLFEKSANYFHSEEAPKRAAALIPKAKIITILIDPSDRAYSWYQHQRAHQDPVALKFSFYEVIRAGSQASPDLQSLQKKCLMPGWYSTHIERWLQYFPPAQLHIVDGQQLRTDPANVMDEIQKFLGVSPYYNYTEALTFDSHKGFWCQLLEEGKTKCLGKSKGRRYPPMDVECRAFLSSYYQDHNVELSKLLHRLGQPLPSWLRQELQKIR
;
A
#
# COMPACT_ATOMS: atom_id res chain seq x y z
N MET A 1 -31.60 -24.53 3.51
CA MET A 1 -31.53 -25.16 2.14
C MET A 1 -32.55 -26.31 2.10
N SER A 2 -33.21 -26.67 1.00
CA SER A 2 -34.14 -27.83 1.01
C SER A 2 -33.44 -29.19 0.80
N LEU A 3 -34.09 -30.31 1.16
CA LEU A 3 -33.57 -31.67 0.94
C LEU A 3 -33.08 -31.92 -0.49
N LEU A 4 -33.87 -31.50 -1.50
CA LEU A 4 -33.50 -31.70 -2.91
C LEU A 4 -32.27 -30.88 -3.31
N GLN A 5 -32.09 -29.70 -2.72
CA GLN A 5 -30.92 -28.85 -2.97
C GLN A 5 -29.68 -29.45 -2.29
N PHE A 6 -29.82 -29.97 -1.07
CA PHE A 6 -28.74 -30.65 -0.35
C PHE A 6 -28.24 -31.89 -1.11
N MET A 7 -29.14 -32.77 -1.57
CA MET A 7 -28.74 -33.94 -2.35
C MET A 7 -28.04 -33.56 -3.65
N ALA A 8 -28.53 -32.54 -4.35
CA ALA A 8 -27.90 -32.02 -5.56
C ALA A 8 -26.49 -31.46 -5.30
N LEU A 9 -26.27 -30.82 -4.15
CA LEU A 9 -24.96 -30.32 -3.74
C LEU A 9 -23.96 -31.48 -3.55
N LEU A 10 -24.35 -32.53 -2.83
CA LEU A 10 -23.52 -33.72 -2.62
C LEU A 10 -23.22 -34.46 -3.93
N ASP A 11 -24.22 -34.68 -4.77
CA ASP A 11 -24.04 -35.36 -6.05
C ASP A 11 -23.15 -34.54 -6.99
N THR A 12 -23.29 -33.22 -6.99
CA THR A 12 -22.42 -32.34 -7.76
C THR A 12 -20.99 -32.33 -7.23
N GLN A 13 -20.79 -32.38 -5.91
CA GLN A 13 -19.46 -32.53 -5.31
C GLN A 13 -18.78 -33.81 -5.80
N ARG A 14 -19.50 -34.95 -5.78
CA ARG A 14 -19.00 -36.23 -6.31
C ARG A 14 -18.68 -36.14 -7.79
N LEU A 15 -19.55 -35.52 -8.59
CA LEU A 15 -19.30 -35.31 -10.02
C LEU A 15 -18.07 -34.44 -10.27
N LEU A 16 -17.91 -33.33 -9.54
CA LEU A 16 -16.76 -32.44 -9.66
C LEU A 16 -15.47 -33.13 -9.23
N ARG A 17 -15.49 -34.04 -8.24
CA ARG A 17 -14.32 -34.87 -7.87
C ARG A 17 -13.81 -35.73 -9.03
N THR A 18 -14.64 -36.07 -10.01
CA THR A 18 -14.19 -36.79 -11.24
C THR A 18 -13.42 -35.90 -12.21
N LYS A 19 -13.49 -34.57 -12.06
CA LYS A 19 -12.89 -33.58 -12.96
C LYS A 19 -11.82 -32.72 -12.28
N VAL A 20 -11.95 -32.53 -10.97
CA VAL A 20 -11.10 -31.70 -10.12
C VAL A 20 -10.70 -32.54 -8.91
N THR A 21 -9.42 -32.90 -8.85
CA THR A 21 -8.90 -33.77 -7.79
C THR A 21 -9.15 -33.16 -6.41
N ASN A 22 -9.70 -33.95 -5.48
CA ASN A 22 -10.03 -33.56 -4.10
C ASN A 22 -11.02 -32.38 -3.98
N PHE A 23 -11.91 -32.20 -4.97
CA PHE A 23 -12.91 -31.15 -4.89
C PHE A 23 -13.80 -31.30 -3.65
N THR A 24 -13.88 -30.23 -2.87
CA THR A 24 -14.73 -30.12 -1.68
C THR A 24 -15.29 -28.70 -1.62
N PHE A 25 -16.60 -28.56 -1.44
CA PHE A 25 -17.24 -27.27 -1.22
C PHE A 25 -16.81 -26.69 0.13
N ASN A 26 -16.63 -25.38 0.15
CA ASN A 26 -16.32 -24.64 1.36
C ASN A 26 -17.53 -23.75 1.72
N LEU A 27 -18.20 -24.07 2.82
CA LEU A 27 -19.48 -23.51 3.23
C LEU A 27 -19.28 -22.44 4.32
N GLY A 28 -19.84 -21.26 4.08
CA GLY A 28 -19.88 -20.18 5.05
C GLY A 28 -21.13 -20.26 5.91
N PHE A 29 -21.00 -20.11 7.23
CA PHE A 29 -22.14 -20.20 8.14
C PHE A 29 -22.30 -18.98 9.06
N SER A 30 -23.56 -18.67 9.32
CA SER A 30 -24.04 -17.63 10.24
C SER A 30 -25.15 -18.23 11.11
N GLY A 31 -24.80 -18.65 12.33
CA GLY A 31 -25.68 -19.45 13.19
C GLY A 31 -26.98 -18.77 13.61
N LYS A 32 -27.08 -17.44 13.53
CA LYS A 32 -28.31 -16.69 13.87
C LYS A 32 -29.51 -17.13 13.03
N PHE A 33 -29.26 -17.58 11.80
CA PHE A 33 -30.30 -17.91 10.83
C PHE A 33 -30.62 -19.41 10.78
N TYR A 34 -30.03 -20.21 11.67
CA TYR A 34 -30.36 -21.62 11.78
C TYR A 34 -31.83 -21.80 12.15
N HIS A 35 -32.55 -22.64 11.40
CA HIS A 35 -33.98 -22.89 11.58
C HIS A 35 -34.85 -21.62 11.52
N THR A 36 -34.53 -20.74 10.57
CA THR A 36 -35.35 -19.53 10.31
C THR A 36 -36.09 -19.61 8.97
N GLY A 37 -36.07 -20.76 8.31
CA GLY A 37 -36.68 -20.98 7.00
C GLY A 37 -38.07 -21.59 7.07
N THR A 38 -38.48 -22.20 5.96
CA THR A 38 -39.64 -23.10 5.92
C THR A 38 -39.29 -24.46 6.54
N GLU A 39 -40.28 -25.26 6.93
CA GLU A 39 -40.06 -26.63 7.46
C GLU A 39 -39.17 -27.49 6.54
N LYS A 40 -39.30 -27.32 5.21
CA LYS A 40 -38.45 -28.02 4.24
C LYS A 40 -37.00 -27.54 4.24
N GLU A 41 -36.78 -26.27 4.54
CA GLU A 41 -35.44 -25.66 4.63
C GLU A 41 -34.78 -25.99 5.95
N ASP A 42 -35.50 -25.98 7.06
CA ASP A 42 -34.99 -26.33 8.39
C ASP A 42 -34.52 -27.79 8.40
N ARG A 43 -35.32 -28.71 7.82
CA ARG A 43 -34.88 -30.10 7.62
C ARG A 43 -33.62 -30.21 6.76
N GLY A 44 -33.42 -29.33 5.80
CA GLY A 44 -32.19 -29.37 5.00
C GLY A 44 -31.00 -28.72 5.69
N ASP A 45 -31.22 -27.78 6.62
CA ASP A 45 -30.20 -27.29 7.53
C ASP A 45 -29.74 -28.41 8.48
N ASP A 46 -30.68 -29.20 9.03
CA ASP A 46 -30.37 -30.40 9.82
C ASP A 46 -29.51 -31.40 9.03
N LEU A 47 -29.85 -31.63 7.75
CA LEU A 47 -29.11 -32.53 6.87
C LEU A 47 -27.70 -32.02 6.55
N LEU A 48 -27.53 -30.71 6.37
CA LEU A 48 -26.20 -30.10 6.21
C LEU A 48 -25.34 -30.33 7.45
N LEU A 49 -25.91 -30.16 8.65
CA LEU A 49 -25.20 -30.40 9.90
C LEU A 49 -24.96 -31.88 10.19
N GLY A 50 -25.85 -32.76 9.72
CA GLY A 50 -25.63 -34.21 9.75
C GLY A 50 -24.52 -34.69 8.81
N ALA A 51 -24.07 -33.85 7.87
CA ALA A 51 -23.04 -34.14 6.88
C ALA A 51 -21.84 -33.18 6.98
N VAL A 52 -21.52 -32.70 8.19
CA VAL A 52 -20.44 -31.73 8.44
C VAL A 52 -19.10 -32.18 7.85
N ASP A 53 -18.76 -33.47 7.96
CA ASP A 53 -17.48 -34.03 7.50
C ASP A 53 -17.34 -34.10 5.96
N GLU A 54 -18.44 -33.91 5.22
CA GLU A 54 -18.42 -33.89 3.75
C GLU A 54 -17.95 -32.55 3.17
N PHE A 55 -17.87 -31.51 4.00
CA PHE A 55 -17.61 -30.13 3.57
C PHE A 55 -16.48 -29.49 4.36
N TRP A 56 -15.90 -28.43 3.78
CA TRP A 56 -15.10 -27.48 4.55
C TRP A 56 -15.99 -26.34 5.03
N TRP A 57 -15.64 -25.77 6.17
CA TRP A 57 -16.46 -24.75 6.82
C TRP A 57 -15.63 -23.52 7.14
N PHE A 58 -16.27 -22.36 7.07
CA PHE A 58 -15.71 -21.11 7.55
C PHE A 58 -16.76 -20.24 8.24
N PRO A 59 -16.39 -19.49 9.30
CA PRO A 59 -17.30 -18.57 9.95
C PRO A 59 -17.59 -17.38 9.03
N HIS A 60 -18.86 -16.98 8.98
CA HIS A 60 -19.33 -15.83 8.19
C HIS A 60 -20.09 -14.80 9.05
N MET A 61 -19.62 -14.59 10.29
CA MET A 61 -20.25 -13.80 11.35
C MET A 61 -21.62 -14.35 11.82
N TRP A 62 -21.97 -14.13 13.10
CA TRP A 62 -23.22 -14.63 13.69
C TRP A 62 -24.46 -14.21 12.90
N SER A 63 -24.57 -12.90 12.62
CA SER A 63 -25.75 -12.26 12.03
C SER A 63 -25.54 -11.81 10.59
N HIS A 64 -24.48 -12.28 9.92
CA HIS A 64 -24.06 -11.82 8.59
C HIS A 64 -23.82 -10.29 8.51
N MET A 65 -23.62 -9.62 9.65
CA MET A 65 -23.38 -8.19 9.69
C MET A 65 -21.94 -7.87 9.28
N GLN A 66 -21.79 -6.81 8.48
CA GLN A 66 -20.52 -6.32 7.97
C GLN A 66 -19.63 -5.82 9.13
N PRO A 67 -18.35 -6.24 9.23
CA PRO A 67 -17.48 -5.88 10.35
C PRO A 67 -17.28 -4.38 10.59
N HIS A 68 -17.29 -3.56 9.54
CA HIS A 68 -17.08 -2.11 9.67
C HIS A 68 -18.29 -1.36 10.24
N LEU A 69 -19.45 -2.02 10.39
CA LEU A 69 -20.63 -1.45 11.02
C LEU A 69 -20.62 -1.55 12.55
N PHE A 70 -19.64 -2.27 13.11
CA PHE A 70 -19.46 -2.37 14.56
C PHE A 70 -18.62 -1.20 15.06
N HIS A 71 -19.08 -0.54 16.12
CA HIS A 71 -18.41 0.65 16.68
C HIS A 71 -17.11 0.32 17.42
N ASN A 72 -16.94 -0.91 17.91
CA ASN A 72 -15.75 -1.34 18.64
C ASN A 72 -15.44 -2.82 18.43
N GLU A 73 -14.20 -3.20 18.74
CA GLU A 73 -13.71 -4.58 18.62
C GLU A 73 -14.48 -5.55 19.53
N SER A 74 -14.86 -5.12 20.73
CA SER A 74 -15.57 -5.98 21.70
C SER A 74 -16.89 -6.51 21.16
N SER A 75 -17.71 -5.65 20.54
CA SER A 75 -18.98 -6.06 19.92
C SER A 75 -18.76 -7.01 18.75
N LEU A 76 -17.68 -6.81 17.97
CA LEU A 76 -17.32 -7.72 16.88
C LEU A 76 -16.91 -9.10 17.43
N VAL A 77 -16.10 -9.11 18.50
CA VAL A 77 -15.67 -10.32 19.21
C VAL A 77 -16.86 -11.08 19.79
N GLU A 78 -17.83 -10.41 20.40
CA GLU A 78 -19.05 -11.03 20.94
C GLU A 78 -19.84 -11.76 19.85
N GLN A 79 -20.06 -11.13 18.69
CA GLN A 79 -20.71 -11.79 17.56
C GLN A 79 -19.92 -13.00 17.05
N MET A 80 -18.59 -12.91 17.00
CA MET A 80 -17.77 -14.05 16.61
C MET A 80 -17.84 -15.19 17.62
N ILE A 81 -17.91 -14.89 18.93
CA ILE A 81 -18.06 -15.88 20.01
C ILE A 81 -19.41 -16.60 19.89
N LEU A 82 -20.51 -15.88 19.64
CA LEU A 82 -21.82 -16.51 19.42
C LEU A 82 -21.78 -17.50 18.26
N ASN A 83 -21.19 -17.10 17.13
CA ASN A 83 -21.06 -17.98 15.98
C ASN A 83 -20.14 -19.18 16.26
N LYS A 84 -19.12 -19.00 17.10
CA LYS A 84 -18.22 -20.09 17.52
C LYS A 84 -18.90 -21.08 18.45
N LYS A 85 -19.73 -20.61 19.38
CA LYS A 85 -20.55 -21.48 20.25
C LYS A 85 -21.49 -22.35 19.42
N PHE A 86 -22.20 -21.74 18.48
CA PHE A 86 -23.04 -22.47 17.54
C PHE A 86 -22.26 -23.56 16.78
N ALA A 87 -21.07 -23.25 16.28
CA ALA A 87 -20.21 -24.23 15.60
C ALA A 87 -19.86 -25.42 16.50
N LEU A 88 -19.47 -25.16 17.75
CA LEU A 88 -19.12 -26.21 18.72
C LEU A 88 -20.33 -27.07 19.09
N GLU A 89 -21.50 -26.46 19.28
CA GLU A 89 -22.75 -27.16 19.60
C GLU A 89 -23.20 -28.12 18.48
N HIS A 90 -22.89 -27.79 17.22
CA HIS A 90 -23.31 -28.55 16.04
C HIS A 90 -22.15 -29.31 15.37
N GLY A 91 -21.01 -29.46 16.05
CA GLY A 91 -19.87 -30.24 15.56
C GLY A 91 -19.13 -29.65 14.35
N ILE A 92 -19.39 -28.40 13.96
CA ILE A 92 -18.68 -27.73 12.86
C ILE A 92 -17.21 -27.47 13.26
N PRO A 93 -16.21 -27.87 12.43
CA PRO A 93 -14.80 -27.61 12.69
C PRO A 93 -14.49 -26.12 12.90
N THR A 94 -13.75 -25.79 13.95
CA THR A 94 -13.42 -24.41 14.34
C THR A 94 -11.96 -24.03 14.12
N ASP A 95 -11.14 -24.95 13.62
CA ASP A 95 -9.68 -24.86 13.49
C ASP A 95 -9.19 -24.83 12.02
N MET A 96 -10.11 -24.72 11.06
CA MET A 96 -9.81 -24.63 9.62
C MET A 96 -8.92 -23.43 9.23
N GLY A 97 -8.82 -22.42 10.11
CA GLY A 97 -7.94 -21.26 9.93
C GLY A 97 -8.32 -20.33 8.76
N TYR A 98 -9.54 -20.46 8.22
CA TYR A 98 -10.07 -19.67 7.12
C TYR A 98 -11.38 -19.00 7.50
N ALA A 99 -11.53 -17.73 7.16
CA ALA A 99 -12.77 -16.98 7.34
C ALA A 99 -13.03 -16.07 6.14
N VAL A 100 -14.28 -15.67 5.95
CA VAL A 100 -14.67 -14.67 4.97
C VAL A 100 -15.57 -13.68 5.70
N ALA A 101 -15.28 -12.38 5.60
CA ALA A 101 -16.16 -11.37 6.16
C ALA A 101 -17.40 -11.20 5.29
N PRO A 102 -18.60 -10.97 5.87
CA PRO A 102 -19.78 -10.57 5.10
C PRO A 102 -19.47 -9.42 4.15
N HIS A 103 -19.85 -9.60 2.88
CA HIS A 103 -19.57 -8.68 1.77
C HIS A 103 -18.07 -8.36 1.58
N HIS A 104 -17.16 -9.22 2.04
CA HIS A 104 -15.71 -8.97 2.07
C HIS A 104 -15.29 -7.68 2.79
N SER A 105 -16.22 -7.08 3.54
CA SER A 105 -16.02 -5.75 4.10
C SER A 105 -15.03 -5.80 5.25
N GLY A 106 -14.14 -4.81 5.30
CA GLY A 106 -13.06 -4.75 6.27
C GLY A 106 -11.88 -5.68 5.98
N VAL A 107 -11.97 -6.58 4.98
CA VAL A 107 -10.78 -7.30 4.47
C VAL A 107 -9.94 -6.33 3.66
N TYR A 108 -10.59 -5.61 2.75
CA TYR A 108 -10.05 -4.45 2.05
C TYR A 108 -11.18 -3.43 1.76
N PRO A 109 -10.99 -2.12 1.99
CA PRO A 109 -9.94 -1.53 2.82
C PRO A 109 -9.88 -2.21 4.19
N VAL A 110 -8.66 -2.33 4.72
CA VAL A 110 -8.44 -3.08 5.96
C VAL A 110 -9.13 -2.39 7.12
N HIS A 111 -9.99 -3.13 7.82
CA HIS A 111 -10.54 -2.75 9.11
C HIS A 111 -9.77 -3.50 10.20
N ILE A 112 -8.92 -2.79 10.94
CA ILE A 112 -7.92 -3.39 11.83
C ILE A 112 -8.57 -4.30 12.88
N GLN A 113 -9.70 -3.88 13.47
CA GLN A 113 -10.45 -4.62 14.48
C GLN A 113 -10.91 -5.99 13.97
N LEU A 114 -11.20 -6.13 12.67
CA LEU A 114 -11.57 -7.43 12.07
C LEU A 114 -10.43 -8.43 12.15
N TYR A 115 -9.22 -8.03 11.78
CA TYR A 115 -8.04 -8.90 11.79
C TYR A 115 -7.67 -9.30 13.23
N ASP A 116 -7.80 -8.39 14.19
CA ASP A 116 -7.53 -8.68 15.59
C ASP A 116 -8.58 -9.62 16.20
N ALA A 117 -9.87 -9.36 15.97
CA ALA A 117 -10.96 -10.22 16.42
C ALA A 117 -10.88 -11.64 15.80
N TRP A 118 -10.56 -11.74 14.51
CA TRP A 118 -10.37 -13.03 13.83
C TRP A 118 -9.26 -13.87 14.44
N LYS A 119 -8.11 -13.27 14.75
CA LYS A 119 -7.03 -13.98 15.45
C LYS A 119 -7.46 -14.42 16.84
N LYS A 120 -8.08 -13.50 17.59
CA LYS A 120 -8.46 -13.71 18.98
C LYS A 120 -9.50 -14.82 19.14
N VAL A 121 -10.52 -14.85 18.29
CA VAL A 121 -11.65 -15.77 18.45
C VAL A 121 -11.47 -17.07 17.66
N TRP A 122 -10.97 -16.98 16.42
CA TRP A 122 -10.95 -18.10 15.47
C TRP A 122 -9.56 -18.56 15.07
N ASN A 123 -8.49 -17.87 15.50
CA ASN A 123 -7.11 -18.13 15.05
C ASN A 123 -6.98 -18.17 13.51
N ILE A 124 -7.64 -17.23 12.82
CA ILE A 124 -7.63 -17.16 11.36
C ILE A 124 -6.22 -16.90 10.84
N LYS A 125 -5.85 -17.63 9.79
CA LYS A 125 -4.60 -17.50 9.04
C LYS A 125 -4.83 -17.06 7.60
N VAL A 126 -6.02 -17.33 7.05
CA VAL A 126 -6.37 -17.05 5.66
C VAL A 126 -7.74 -16.39 5.55
N THR A 127 -7.85 -15.46 4.62
CA THR A 127 -9.14 -14.95 4.13
C THR A 127 -9.07 -14.72 2.62
N SER A 128 -10.16 -14.21 2.04
CA SER A 128 -10.18 -13.80 0.63
C SER A 128 -11.03 -12.55 0.44
N THR A 129 -10.70 -11.79 -0.60
CA THR A 129 -11.44 -10.58 -0.99
C THR A 129 -11.58 -10.48 -2.50
N GLU A 130 -12.70 -9.92 -2.95
CA GLU A 130 -12.98 -9.65 -4.35
C GLU A 130 -12.59 -8.22 -4.78
N GLU A 131 -12.01 -7.40 -3.89
CA GLU A 131 -11.88 -5.95 -4.15
C GLU A 131 -10.43 -5.45 -4.20
N TYR A 132 -9.46 -6.35 -4.16
CA TYR A 132 -8.08 -5.97 -3.92
C TYR A 132 -7.07 -6.55 -4.95
N PRO A 133 -6.14 -5.70 -5.44
CA PRO A 133 -6.42 -4.30 -5.74
C PRO A 133 -7.62 -4.23 -6.70
N HIS A 134 -8.33 -3.09 -6.74
CA HIS A 134 -9.50 -2.94 -7.59
C HIS A 134 -9.11 -2.81 -9.08
N LEU A 135 -8.62 -3.90 -9.67
CA LEU A 135 -8.17 -3.99 -11.05
C LEU A 135 -9.19 -4.74 -11.91
N LYS A 136 -9.32 -4.29 -13.17
CA LYS A 136 -10.16 -4.92 -14.18
C LYS A 136 -9.30 -5.40 -15.36
N PRO A 137 -9.56 -6.59 -15.92
CA PRO A 137 -10.46 -7.65 -15.43
C PRO A 137 -10.01 -8.27 -14.08
N ALA A 138 -10.94 -8.97 -13.41
CA ALA A 138 -10.75 -9.53 -12.07
C ALA A 138 -9.51 -10.44 -11.92
N ARG A 139 -9.07 -11.08 -13.02
CA ARG A 139 -7.84 -11.87 -13.06
C ARG A 139 -6.55 -11.10 -12.71
N TYR A 140 -6.56 -9.77 -12.71
CA TYR A 140 -5.41 -8.97 -12.27
C TYR A 140 -5.41 -8.67 -10.77
N ARG A 141 -6.43 -9.11 -10.03
CA ARG A 141 -6.45 -9.04 -8.56
C ARG A 141 -5.30 -9.85 -7.97
N GLN A 142 -4.84 -9.42 -6.81
CA GLN A 142 -3.63 -9.91 -6.16
C GLN A 142 -3.94 -10.26 -4.71
N GLY A 143 -3.13 -11.14 -4.14
CA GLY A 143 -3.15 -11.38 -2.70
C GLY A 143 -2.34 -10.33 -1.95
N PHE A 144 -2.42 -10.37 -0.63
CA PHE A 144 -1.49 -9.67 0.27
C PHE A 144 -1.48 -10.34 1.64
N ILE A 145 -0.49 -10.00 2.45
CA ILE A 145 -0.40 -10.44 3.84
C ILE A 145 -0.54 -9.21 4.74
N HIS A 146 -1.53 -9.23 5.63
CA HIS A 146 -1.69 -8.20 6.65
C HIS A 146 -1.88 -8.83 8.01
N LYS A 147 -1.14 -8.33 9.02
CA LYS A 147 -1.11 -8.92 10.36
C LYS A 147 -0.98 -10.45 10.33
N ASN A 148 -0.07 -11.02 9.54
CA ASN A 148 0.12 -12.47 9.41
C ASN A 148 -1.12 -13.27 8.94
N ILE A 149 -2.14 -12.60 8.39
CA ILE A 149 -3.27 -13.23 7.72
C ILE A 149 -3.03 -13.09 6.21
N MET A 150 -3.02 -14.23 5.52
CA MET A 150 -2.90 -14.34 4.07
C MET A 150 -4.26 -14.04 3.42
N VAL A 151 -4.32 -12.99 2.60
CA VAL A 151 -5.53 -12.60 1.87
C VAL A 151 -5.38 -13.05 0.42
N LEU A 152 -6.27 -13.92 -0.04
CA LEU A 152 -6.26 -14.43 -1.41
C LEU A 152 -7.20 -13.63 -2.32
N PRO A 153 -6.83 -13.41 -3.60
CA PRO A 153 -7.70 -12.74 -4.54
C PRO A 153 -8.86 -13.66 -4.94
N ARG A 154 -10.08 -13.14 -4.84
CA ARG A 154 -11.30 -13.84 -5.21
C ARG A 154 -11.82 -13.36 -6.55
N GLN A 155 -12.27 -14.30 -7.36
CA GLN A 155 -12.76 -14.10 -8.71
C GLN A 155 -14.30 -14.08 -8.72
N THR A 156 -14.86 -13.25 -9.60
CA THR A 156 -16.30 -13.25 -9.90
C THR A 156 -16.61 -14.37 -10.88
N CYS A 157 -17.85 -14.89 -10.85
CA CYS A 157 -18.29 -15.95 -11.75
C CYS A 157 -19.57 -15.63 -12.54
N GLY A 158 -19.98 -14.36 -12.56
CA GLY A 158 -21.22 -13.93 -13.22
C GLY A 158 -22.51 -14.30 -12.47
N LEU A 159 -22.41 -15.01 -11.34
CA LEU A 159 -23.54 -15.31 -10.46
C LEU A 159 -23.67 -14.26 -9.35
N PHE A 160 -24.87 -13.71 -9.19
CA PHE A 160 -25.15 -12.64 -8.23
C PHE A 160 -25.67 -13.19 -6.89
N THR A 161 -25.74 -12.31 -5.89
CA THR A 161 -26.17 -12.66 -4.52
C THR A 161 -27.66 -12.98 -4.41
N HIS A 162 -28.49 -12.40 -5.29
CA HIS A 162 -29.93 -12.66 -5.35
C HIS A 162 -30.24 -13.88 -6.22
N THR A 163 -31.42 -14.44 -6.05
CA THR A 163 -31.92 -15.54 -6.88
C THR A 163 -32.06 -15.07 -8.33
N ILE A 164 -31.48 -15.82 -9.25
CA ILE A 164 -31.61 -15.62 -10.70
C ILE A 164 -32.06 -16.95 -11.30
N PHE A 165 -33.12 -16.91 -12.10
CA PHE A 165 -33.54 -18.06 -12.90
C PHE A 165 -32.76 -18.08 -14.21
N TYR A 166 -32.52 -19.27 -14.75
CA TYR A 166 -31.69 -19.46 -15.95
C TYR A 166 -32.19 -18.61 -17.13
N LYS A 167 -33.51 -18.58 -17.35
CA LYS A 167 -34.15 -17.79 -18.41
C LYS A 167 -34.03 -16.27 -18.22
N GLU A 168 -33.82 -15.83 -17.00
CA GLU A 168 -33.76 -14.42 -16.60
C GLU A 168 -32.33 -13.95 -16.29
N TYR A 169 -31.34 -14.80 -16.58
CA TYR A 169 -29.94 -14.43 -16.40
C TYR A 169 -29.63 -13.12 -17.14
N PRO A 170 -28.87 -12.17 -16.57
CA PRO A 170 -28.53 -10.92 -17.24
C PRO A 170 -27.86 -11.15 -18.60
N GLY A 171 -28.50 -10.68 -19.68
CA GLY A 171 -28.05 -10.96 -21.07
C GLY A 171 -28.59 -12.27 -21.66
N GLY A 172 -29.40 -13.02 -20.90
CA GLY A 172 -30.04 -14.28 -21.27
C GLY A 172 -29.17 -15.52 -21.00
N PRO A 173 -29.77 -16.73 -21.09
CA PRO A 173 -29.08 -18.01 -20.92
C PRO A 173 -27.77 -18.15 -21.72
N VAL A 174 -27.80 -17.67 -22.96
CA VAL A 174 -26.68 -17.72 -23.91
C VAL A 174 -25.46 -16.97 -23.37
N GLU A 175 -25.65 -15.91 -22.58
CA GLU A 175 -24.55 -15.14 -22.04
C GLU A 175 -23.82 -15.89 -20.91
N LEU A 176 -24.57 -16.60 -20.06
CA LEU A 176 -23.97 -17.50 -19.06
C LEU A 176 -23.17 -18.61 -19.76
N ASP A 177 -23.74 -19.24 -20.78
CA ASP A 177 -23.07 -20.30 -21.54
C ASP A 177 -21.82 -19.80 -22.25
N LYS A 178 -21.87 -18.61 -22.86
CA LYS A 178 -20.68 -17.97 -23.46
C LYS A 178 -19.58 -17.74 -22.44
N SER A 179 -19.90 -17.26 -21.24
CA SER A 179 -18.91 -17.05 -20.18
C SER A 179 -18.18 -18.36 -19.82
N ILE A 180 -18.92 -19.48 -19.78
CA ILE A 180 -18.41 -20.82 -19.48
C ILE A 180 -17.61 -21.41 -20.67
N GLN A 181 -18.11 -21.26 -21.89
CA GLN A 181 -17.61 -21.92 -23.10
C GLN A 181 -16.66 -21.00 -23.88
N GLY A 182 -15.48 -20.78 -23.32
CA GLY A 182 -14.45 -19.94 -23.96
C GLY A 182 -14.57 -18.45 -23.67
N GLY A 183 -15.44 -18.04 -22.76
CA GLY A 183 -15.60 -16.65 -22.33
C GLY A 183 -14.83 -16.31 -21.04
N GLU A 184 -15.33 -15.29 -20.33
CA GLU A 184 -14.65 -14.68 -19.19
C GLU A 184 -14.34 -15.67 -18.06
N LEU A 185 -15.31 -16.50 -17.65
CA LEU A 185 -15.10 -17.47 -16.59
C LEU A 185 -14.07 -18.55 -16.98
N PHE A 186 -14.10 -19.02 -18.23
CA PHE A 186 -13.08 -19.93 -18.76
C PHE A 186 -11.68 -19.31 -18.74
N PHE A 187 -11.52 -18.10 -19.29
CA PHE A 187 -10.23 -17.42 -19.30
C PHE A 187 -9.73 -17.08 -17.89
N THR A 188 -10.61 -16.72 -16.98
CA THR A 188 -10.24 -16.50 -15.57
C THR A 188 -9.66 -17.76 -14.96
N LEU A 189 -10.17 -18.95 -15.26
CA LEU A 189 -9.61 -20.21 -14.76
C LEU A 189 -8.30 -20.59 -15.46
N VAL A 190 -8.20 -20.43 -16.78
CA VAL A 190 -7.02 -20.83 -17.56
C VAL A 190 -5.82 -19.90 -17.33
N LEU A 191 -6.07 -18.61 -17.12
CA LEU A 191 -5.01 -17.60 -16.96
C LEU A 191 -4.56 -17.41 -15.51
N ASN A 192 -5.31 -17.92 -14.54
CA ASN A 192 -4.95 -17.85 -13.13
C ASN A 192 -4.56 -19.24 -12.58
N PRO A 193 -3.30 -19.43 -12.15
CA PRO A 193 -2.85 -20.69 -11.54
C PRO A 193 -3.63 -21.08 -10.28
N ILE A 194 -4.22 -20.10 -9.59
CA ILE A 194 -5.08 -20.28 -8.43
C ILE A 194 -6.34 -19.46 -8.66
N SER A 195 -7.49 -20.13 -8.60
CA SER A 195 -8.80 -19.50 -8.75
C SER A 195 -9.68 -19.81 -7.53
N ILE A 196 -10.24 -18.76 -6.95
CA ILE A 196 -11.20 -18.85 -5.84
C ILE A 196 -12.46 -18.15 -6.29
N PHE A 197 -13.55 -18.88 -6.44
CA PHE A 197 -14.82 -18.30 -6.85
C PHE A 197 -15.72 -18.04 -5.63
N MET A 198 -16.55 -17.02 -5.76
CA MET A 198 -17.61 -16.73 -4.81
C MET A 198 -18.96 -17.14 -5.39
N THR A 199 -19.75 -17.83 -4.58
CA THR A 199 -21.16 -18.16 -4.83
C THR A 199 -21.92 -18.00 -3.52
N HIS A 200 -23.22 -17.79 -3.60
CA HIS A 200 -24.12 -17.61 -2.47
C HIS A 200 -25.17 -18.72 -2.42
N LEU A 201 -25.81 -18.90 -1.26
CA LEU A 201 -26.83 -19.94 -1.06
C LEU A 201 -27.94 -19.90 -2.13
N SER A 202 -28.35 -18.70 -2.55
CA SER A 202 -29.32 -18.47 -3.63
C SER A 202 -28.93 -19.12 -4.97
N ASN A 203 -27.64 -19.24 -5.27
CA ASN A 203 -27.15 -19.87 -6.50
C ASN A 203 -27.32 -21.39 -6.50
N TYR A 204 -27.57 -22.00 -5.35
CA TYR A 204 -27.85 -23.43 -5.18
C TYR A 204 -29.34 -23.73 -5.00
N GLY A 205 -30.17 -22.68 -4.92
CA GLY A 205 -31.63 -22.78 -4.95
C GLY A 205 -32.18 -22.83 -6.37
N ASN A 206 -33.49 -23.11 -6.50
CA ASN A 206 -34.25 -23.09 -7.75
C ASN A 206 -33.56 -23.83 -8.92
N ASP A 207 -33.12 -23.11 -9.95
CA ASP A 207 -32.45 -23.64 -11.15
C ASP A 207 -31.00 -24.08 -10.91
N ARG A 208 -30.46 -23.87 -9.70
CA ARG A 208 -29.13 -24.33 -9.25
C ARG A 208 -28.00 -23.85 -10.16
N LEU A 209 -28.04 -22.57 -10.56
CA LEU A 209 -27.09 -21.98 -11.49
C LEU A 209 -25.63 -22.14 -11.06
N GLY A 210 -25.34 -22.17 -9.75
CA GLY A 210 -24.00 -22.46 -9.23
C GLY A 210 -23.50 -23.84 -9.67
N LEU A 211 -24.33 -24.87 -9.50
CA LEU A 211 -24.00 -26.25 -9.88
C LEU A 211 -23.85 -26.36 -11.41
N TYR A 212 -24.82 -25.81 -12.16
CA TYR A 212 -24.78 -25.77 -13.62
C TYR A 212 -23.48 -25.14 -14.14
N THR A 213 -23.13 -23.96 -13.62
CA THR A 213 -21.98 -23.19 -14.09
C THR A 213 -20.68 -23.94 -13.92
N PHE A 214 -20.38 -24.44 -12.71
CA PHE A 214 -19.08 -25.03 -12.43
C PHE A 214 -18.92 -26.45 -12.97
N VAL A 215 -19.99 -27.24 -13.08
CA VAL A 215 -19.93 -28.55 -13.75
C VAL A 215 -19.61 -28.39 -15.22
N ASN A 216 -20.30 -27.47 -15.91
CA ASN A 216 -20.05 -27.21 -17.33
C ASN A 216 -18.68 -26.56 -17.56
N LEU A 217 -18.23 -25.66 -16.69
CA LEU A 217 -16.88 -25.08 -16.75
C LEU A 217 -15.81 -26.17 -16.62
N ALA A 218 -15.88 -27.02 -15.60
CA ALA A 218 -14.90 -28.09 -15.40
C ALA A 218 -14.89 -29.06 -16.59
N LYS A 219 -16.07 -29.41 -17.14
CA LYS A 219 -16.18 -30.23 -18.35
C LYS A 219 -15.53 -29.54 -19.56
N PHE A 220 -15.78 -28.26 -19.76
CA PHE A 220 -15.24 -27.51 -20.89
C PHE A 220 -13.72 -27.39 -20.79
N VAL A 221 -13.18 -27.05 -19.62
CA VAL A 221 -11.73 -26.99 -19.36
C VAL A 221 -11.06 -28.34 -19.63
N GLN A 222 -11.64 -29.44 -19.16
CA GLN A 222 -11.11 -30.79 -19.40
C GLN A 222 -11.15 -31.18 -20.89
N THR A 223 -12.15 -30.70 -21.64
CA THR A 223 -12.32 -31.01 -23.06
C THR A 223 -11.32 -30.25 -23.93
N TRP A 224 -11.09 -28.97 -23.62
CA TRP A 224 -10.36 -28.04 -24.48
C TRP A 224 -8.93 -27.74 -24.01
N THR A 225 -8.54 -28.23 -22.83
CA THR A 225 -7.21 -28.01 -22.28
C THR A 225 -6.63 -29.31 -21.72
N ARG A 226 -5.32 -29.33 -21.47
CA ARG A 226 -4.65 -30.42 -20.74
C ARG A 226 -4.43 -30.07 -19.26
N LEU A 227 -5.13 -29.06 -18.73
CA LEU A 227 -4.97 -28.62 -17.35
C LEU A 227 -5.49 -29.70 -16.40
N LYS A 228 -4.70 -29.96 -15.36
CA LYS A 228 -5.11 -30.82 -14.24
C LYS A 228 -5.56 -29.93 -13.09
N LEU A 229 -6.86 -29.95 -12.81
CA LEU A 229 -7.44 -29.15 -11.74
C LEU A 229 -7.37 -29.91 -10.41
N GLN A 230 -7.01 -29.20 -9.35
CA GLN A 230 -6.92 -29.73 -8.00
C GLN A 230 -7.43 -28.70 -7.01
N THR A 231 -8.19 -29.18 -6.02
CA THR A 231 -8.60 -28.39 -4.86
C THR A 231 -7.65 -28.64 -3.69
N LEU A 232 -7.24 -27.57 -3.01
CA LEU A 232 -6.44 -27.61 -1.78
C LEU A 232 -7.22 -26.94 -0.64
N PRO A 233 -7.04 -27.41 0.62
CA PRO A 233 -7.55 -26.70 1.78
C PRO A 233 -7.11 -25.23 1.79
N PRO A 234 -7.94 -24.28 2.25
CA PRO A 234 -7.67 -22.84 2.12
C PRO A 234 -6.28 -22.40 2.62
N VAL A 235 -5.80 -22.96 3.74
CA VAL A 235 -4.47 -22.65 4.29
C VAL A 235 -3.35 -23.13 3.36
N GLN A 236 -3.47 -24.34 2.83
CA GLN A 236 -2.48 -24.89 1.89
C GLN A 236 -2.51 -24.12 0.55
N LEU A 237 -3.71 -23.75 0.07
CA LEU A 237 -3.88 -22.94 -1.13
C LEU A 237 -3.21 -21.58 -0.97
N ALA A 238 -3.33 -20.95 0.20
CA ALA A 238 -2.69 -19.67 0.49
C ALA A 238 -1.17 -19.76 0.47
N HIS A 239 -0.60 -20.78 1.10
CA HIS A 239 0.84 -21.01 1.04
C HIS A 239 1.34 -21.22 -0.40
N LYS A 240 0.61 -22.00 -1.19
CA LYS A 240 0.91 -22.19 -2.61
C LYS A 240 0.83 -20.88 -3.40
N TYR A 241 -0.15 -20.02 -3.10
CA TYR A 241 -0.27 -18.69 -3.72
C TYR A 241 0.97 -17.83 -3.48
N PHE A 242 1.37 -17.64 -2.22
CA PHE A 242 2.53 -16.80 -1.89
C PHE A 242 3.89 -17.47 -2.14
N GLN A 243 3.90 -18.74 -2.56
CA GLN A 243 5.05 -19.41 -3.16
C GLN A 243 5.16 -19.06 -4.66
N LEU A 244 4.03 -19.02 -5.37
CA LEU A 244 3.98 -18.64 -6.78
C LEU A 244 4.17 -17.14 -7.01
N PHE A 245 3.68 -16.31 -6.08
CA PHE A 245 3.69 -14.85 -6.16
C PHE A 245 4.35 -14.23 -4.91
N PRO A 246 5.66 -14.43 -4.68
CA PRO A 246 6.35 -13.90 -3.52
C PRO A 246 6.35 -12.36 -3.43
N GLU A 247 6.27 -11.68 -4.58
CA GLU A 247 6.21 -10.22 -4.70
C GLU A 247 4.88 -9.61 -4.25
N GLN A 248 3.82 -10.43 -4.14
CA GLN A 248 2.48 -9.98 -3.75
C GLN A 248 2.22 -10.12 -2.25
N ARG A 249 3.25 -10.37 -1.44
CA ARG A 249 3.10 -10.45 0.02
C ARG A 249 2.78 -9.11 0.64
N ASP A 250 3.35 -8.05 0.11
CA ASP A 250 3.16 -6.71 0.62
C ASP A 250 1.83 -6.13 0.13
N PRO A 251 1.05 -5.49 1.02
CA PRO A 251 -0.14 -4.78 0.60
C PRO A 251 0.21 -3.61 -0.33
N VAL A 252 -0.79 -3.09 -1.02
CA VAL A 252 -0.75 -1.91 -1.88
C VAL A 252 -1.97 -1.09 -1.51
N TRP A 253 -1.78 -0.15 -0.59
CA TRP A 253 -2.86 0.73 -0.13
C TRP A 253 -3.27 1.68 -1.25
N GLN A 254 -4.41 1.39 -1.88
CA GLN A 254 -5.07 2.27 -2.83
C GLN A 254 -5.84 3.37 -2.10
N ASN A 255 -6.09 4.49 -2.78
CA ASN A 255 -6.96 5.53 -2.27
C ASN A 255 -8.39 4.99 -2.06
N PRO A 256 -8.91 4.92 -0.81
CA PRO A 256 -10.25 4.40 -0.57
C PRO A 256 -11.35 5.30 -1.13
N CYS A 257 -11.07 6.58 -1.44
CA CYS A 257 -12.08 7.48 -2.00
C CYS A 257 -12.25 7.39 -3.52
N ASP A 258 -11.35 6.71 -4.22
CA ASP A 258 -11.48 6.50 -5.67
C ASP A 258 -12.56 5.44 -5.99
N ASP A 259 -13.00 4.66 -5.00
CA ASP A 259 -14.07 3.67 -5.12
C ASP A 259 -15.16 3.91 -4.07
N LYS A 260 -16.43 3.94 -4.50
CA LYS A 260 -17.58 4.23 -3.62
C LYS A 260 -17.70 3.19 -2.50
N ARG A 261 -17.54 1.90 -2.81
CA ARG A 261 -17.67 0.82 -1.84
C ARG A 261 -16.52 0.82 -0.85
N HIS A 262 -15.29 1.05 -1.30
CA HIS A 262 -14.14 1.20 -0.41
C HIS A 262 -14.33 2.36 0.58
N ARG A 263 -14.84 3.50 0.11
CA ARG A 263 -15.15 4.65 0.96
C ARG A 263 -16.20 4.32 2.01
N ASP A 264 -17.26 3.61 1.62
CA ASP A 264 -18.35 3.22 2.52
C ASP A 264 -17.86 2.25 3.63
N ILE A 265 -16.90 1.37 3.31
CA ILE A 265 -16.32 0.38 4.26
C ILE A 265 -15.34 1.01 5.25
N TRP A 266 -14.54 1.99 4.82
CA TRP A 266 -13.33 2.38 5.53
C TRP A 266 -13.56 3.08 6.89
N SER A 267 -14.61 3.90 6.97
CA SER A 267 -15.28 4.45 8.17
C SER A 267 -15.94 5.78 7.80
N LYS A 268 -17.12 6.07 8.37
CA LYS A 268 -17.81 7.36 8.18
C LYS A 268 -17.07 8.56 8.78
N GLU A 269 -16.20 8.32 9.77
CA GLU A 269 -15.43 9.37 10.45
C GLU A 269 -14.11 9.70 9.73
N LYS A 270 -13.75 8.91 8.71
CA LYS A 270 -12.53 9.10 7.93
C LYS A 270 -12.85 9.81 6.63
N THR A 271 -11.97 10.72 6.24
CA THR A 271 -12.04 11.43 4.95
C THR A 271 -10.68 11.42 4.28
N CYS A 272 -10.68 11.31 2.95
CA CYS A 272 -9.45 11.47 2.16
C CYS A 272 -8.92 12.89 2.14
N ASP A 273 -9.68 13.86 2.67
CA ASP A 273 -9.19 15.23 2.88
C ASP A 273 -8.03 15.28 3.88
N ARG A 274 -7.86 14.22 4.70
CA ARG A 274 -6.72 14.06 5.61
C ARG A 274 -5.46 13.47 4.94
N LEU A 275 -5.51 13.09 3.67
CA LEU A 275 -4.32 12.61 2.95
C LEU A 275 -3.47 13.80 2.46
N PRO A 276 -2.14 13.70 2.46
CA PRO A 276 -1.28 14.77 1.99
C PRO A 276 -1.47 15.05 0.51
N LYS A 277 -1.58 16.34 0.17
CA LYS A 277 -1.64 16.84 -1.22
C LYS A 277 -0.27 16.88 -1.89
N PHE A 278 0.82 16.85 -1.11
CA PHE A 278 2.17 16.76 -1.64
C PHE A 278 3.16 16.10 -0.68
N LEU A 279 4.27 15.61 -1.22
CA LEU A 279 5.35 14.95 -0.48
C LEU A 279 6.68 15.67 -0.71
N VAL A 280 7.43 15.92 0.35
CA VAL A 280 8.85 16.31 0.26
C VAL A 280 9.71 15.05 0.44
N VAL A 281 10.24 14.52 -0.66
CA VAL A 281 10.78 13.15 -0.70
C VAL A 281 12.26 13.04 -0.36
N GLY A 282 12.98 14.16 -0.23
CA GLY A 282 14.42 14.18 0.03
C GLY A 282 15.24 14.66 -1.17
N PRO A 283 16.48 14.15 -1.35
CA PRO A 283 17.18 13.18 -0.47
C PRO A 283 17.61 13.77 0.89
N GLN A 284 18.19 12.92 1.74
CA GLN A 284 18.77 13.39 3.00
C GLN A 284 19.92 14.36 2.76
N LYS A 285 20.10 15.29 3.70
CA LYS A 285 21.22 16.24 3.78
C LYS A 285 21.23 17.38 2.75
N THR A 286 20.11 17.59 2.05
CA THR A 286 19.96 18.63 1.02
C THR A 286 19.25 19.90 1.51
N GLY A 287 18.77 19.93 2.76
CA GLY A 287 18.02 21.05 3.31
C GLY A 287 16.55 20.77 3.58
N THR A 288 16.09 19.51 3.51
CA THR A 288 14.68 19.14 3.70
C THR A 288 14.04 19.63 5.01
N THR A 289 14.78 19.68 6.12
CA THR A 289 14.24 20.24 7.38
C THR A 289 14.11 21.76 7.32
N ALA A 290 14.96 22.47 6.57
CA ALA A 290 14.81 23.90 6.35
C ALA A 290 13.56 24.18 5.52
N LEU A 291 13.41 23.47 4.39
CA LEU A 291 12.21 23.56 3.56
C LEU A 291 10.94 23.24 4.36
N TYR A 292 10.96 22.16 5.15
CA TYR A 292 9.85 21.81 6.04
C TYR A 292 9.48 22.98 6.97
N LEU A 293 10.45 23.62 7.61
CA LEU A 293 10.17 24.74 8.52
C LEU A 293 9.58 25.95 7.78
N PHE A 294 10.07 26.25 6.58
CA PHE A 294 9.53 27.36 5.79
C PHE A 294 8.12 27.05 5.28
N LEU A 295 7.84 25.80 4.87
CA LEU A 295 6.49 25.39 4.47
C LEU A 295 5.46 25.58 5.59
N VAL A 296 5.77 25.16 6.82
CA VAL A 296 4.84 25.29 7.96
C VAL A 296 4.65 26.72 8.46
N MET A 297 5.39 27.71 7.93
CA MET A 297 5.12 29.13 8.17
C MET A 297 3.89 29.62 7.39
N HIS A 298 3.54 28.96 6.29
CA HIS A 298 2.39 29.33 5.47
C HIS A 298 1.09 28.89 6.16
N PRO A 299 0.10 29.79 6.37
CA PRO A 299 -1.10 29.49 7.15
C PRO A 299 -1.95 28.36 6.55
N ALA A 300 -1.95 28.22 5.23
CA ALA A 300 -2.66 27.15 4.52
C ALA A 300 -1.87 25.85 4.31
N ILE A 301 -0.61 25.74 4.76
CA ILE A 301 0.20 24.52 4.58
C ILE A 301 0.40 23.87 5.95
N ILE A 302 -0.10 22.65 6.09
CA ILE A 302 -0.16 21.96 7.37
C ILE A 302 0.61 20.64 7.27
N SER A 303 1.55 20.44 8.18
CA SER A 303 2.33 19.21 8.25
C SER A 303 1.62 18.11 9.07
N ASN A 304 2.07 16.87 8.91
CA ASN A 304 1.83 15.80 9.86
C ASN A 304 2.29 16.17 11.30
N SER A 305 1.61 15.59 12.28
CA SER A 305 2.02 15.54 13.68
C SER A 305 3.38 14.84 13.82
N PRO A 306 4.22 15.24 14.78
CA PRO A 306 5.54 14.65 14.96
C PRO A 306 5.45 13.20 15.44
N ASN A 307 6.32 12.35 14.91
CA ASN A 307 6.49 10.97 15.34
C ASN A 307 7.57 10.88 16.44
N PRO A 308 7.34 10.17 17.55
CA PRO A 308 8.34 10.05 18.63
C PRO A 308 9.69 9.45 18.21
N LYS A 309 9.72 8.63 17.15
CA LYS A 309 10.92 7.93 16.68
C LYS A 309 11.59 8.63 15.50
N THR A 310 10.79 9.21 14.61
CA THR A 310 11.26 9.78 13.33
C THR A 310 11.07 11.29 13.24
N PHE A 311 10.67 11.94 14.35
CA PHE A 311 10.50 13.38 14.50
C PHE A 311 9.52 13.95 13.48
N GLU A 312 9.95 14.91 12.66
CA GLU A 312 9.08 15.49 11.63
C GLU A 312 8.77 14.51 10.48
N GLU A 313 9.51 13.39 10.36
CA GLU A 313 9.34 12.45 9.25
C GLU A 313 8.40 11.30 9.59
N MET A 314 7.58 10.90 8.62
CA MET A 314 6.67 9.75 8.76
C MET A 314 7.35 8.44 8.43
N GLN A 315 8.15 8.43 7.36
CA GLN A 315 8.81 7.24 6.83
C GLN A 315 7.82 6.08 6.62
N PHE A 316 6.64 6.39 6.07
CA PHE A 316 5.57 5.43 5.83
C PHE A 316 5.86 4.57 4.59
N PHE A 317 6.12 5.18 3.44
CA PHE A 317 6.21 4.45 2.17
C PHE A 317 7.51 3.64 1.97
N ASN A 318 8.59 3.96 2.67
CA ASN A 318 9.92 3.39 2.42
C ASN A 318 10.29 2.14 3.23
N GLY A 319 9.43 1.65 4.12
CA GLY A 319 9.80 0.53 4.98
C GLY A 319 8.69 0.00 5.89
N ASN A 320 9.07 -0.42 7.10
CA ASN A 320 8.21 -1.22 7.97
C ASN A 320 6.93 -0.50 8.46
N ASN A 321 6.95 0.83 8.53
CA ASN A 321 5.76 1.60 8.92
C ASN A 321 4.60 1.40 7.92
N TYR A 322 4.88 1.08 6.65
CA TYR A 322 3.88 0.82 5.64
C TYR A 322 2.88 -0.30 6.02
N HIS A 323 3.39 -1.33 6.70
CA HIS A 323 2.58 -2.50 7.10
C HIS A 323 1.67 -2.23 8.31
N LYS A 324 1.81 -1.07 8.96
CA LYS A 324 0.89 -0.64 10.02
C LYS A 324 -0.48 -0.23 9.47
N GLY A 325 -0.59 -0.06 8.15
CA GLY A 325 -1.84 0.21 7.45
C GLY A 325 -2.13 1.69 7.24
N LEU A 326 -3.17 1.95 6.46
CA LEU A 326 -3.57 3.29 6.05
C LEU A 326 -4.03 4.16 7.24
N ASP A 327 -4.77 3.57 8.18
CA ASP A 327 -5.26 4.30 9.36
C ASP A 327 -4.10 4.87 10.18
N TRP A 328 -3.06 4.05 10.41
CA TRP A 328 -1.85 4.50 11.10
C TRP A 328 -1.22 5.71 10.40
N TYR A 329 -1.21 5.76 9.07
CA TYR A 329 -0.63 6.89 8.34
C TYR A 329 -1.47 8.17 8.51
N MET A 330 -2.79 8.03 8.41
CA MET A 330 -3.71 9.16 8.49
C MET A 330 -3.85 9.77 9.87
N ASP A 331 -3.66 8.98 10.93
CA ASP A 331 -3.74 9.47 12.30
C ASP A 331 -2.70 10.57 12.60
N PHE A 332 -1.67 10.71 11.77
CA PHE A 332 -0.71 11.80 11.90
C PHE A 332 -1.20 13.11 11.28
N PHE A 333 -2.17 13.07 10.39
CA PHE A 333 -2.67 14.26 9.72
C PHE A 333 -3.90 14.83 10.43
N PRO A 334 -3.93 16.13 10.73
CA PRO A 334 -5.12 16.74 11.30
C PRO A 334 -6.27 16.74 10.28
N VAL A 335 -7.50 16.90 10.78
CA VAL A 335 -8.64 17.23 9.93
C VAL A 335 -8.44 18.66 9.42
N PRO A 336 -8.38 18.91 8.11
CA PRO A 336 -8.24 20.27 7.59
C PRO A 336 -9.46 21.11 7.96
N SER A 337 -9.25 22.37 8.33
CA SER A 337 -10.35 23.29 8.66
C SER A 337 -11.07 23.75 7.39
N ASN A 338 -10.34 23.87 6.27
CA ASN A 338 -10.91 24.14 4.96
C ASN A 338 -10.23 23.27 3.90
N VAL A 339 -10.94 22.25 3.43
CA VAL A 339 -10.46 21.27 2.43
C VAL A 339 -9.97 21.92 1.12
N THR A 340 -10.55 23.06 0.74
CA THR A 340 -10.21 23.74 -0.52
C THR A 340 -8.89 24.49 -0.43
N THR A 341 -8.62 25.14 0.70
CA THR A 341 -7.44 25.98 0.89
C THR A 341 -6.29 25.26 1.58
N ASP A 342 -6.57 24.31 2.46
CA ASP A 342 -5.55 23.69 3.30
C ASP A 342 -4.80 22.61 2.51
N PHE A 343 -3.47 22.66 2.55
CA PHE A 343 -2.57 21.70 1.93
C PHE A 343 -1.84 20.91 2.99
N LEU A 344 -2.28 19.67 3.19
CA LEU A 344 -1.58 18.71 4.01
C LEU A 344 -0.33 18.21 3.29
N PHE A 345 0.78 18.05 4.02
CA PHE A 345 2.00 17.47 3.47
C PHE A 345 2.79 16.69 4.50
N GLU A 346 3.68 15.83 4.02
CA GLU A 346 4.73 15.24 4.85
C GLU A 346 6.11 15.40 4.20
N LYS A 347 7.15 15.32 5.03
CA LYS A 347 8.54 15.24 4.58
C LYS A 347 9.16 13.95 5.09
N SER A 348 9.69 13.15 4.19
CA SER A 348 10.44 11.93 4.54
C SER A 348 11.60 11.76 3.57
N ALA A 349 12.80 12.14 3.99
CA ALA A 349 13.96 12.24 3.08
C ALA A 349 14.48 10.88 2.56
N ASN A 350 14.03 9.78 3.19
CA ASN A 350 14.32 8.41 2.77
C ASN A 350 13.45 7.94 1.59
N TYR A 351 12.41 8.70 1.21
CA TYR A 351 11.55 8.32 0.09
C TYR A 351 12.29 8.43 -1.25
N PHE A 352 13.15 9.44 -1.42
CA PHE A 352 13.82 9.74 -2.68
C PHE A 352 14.53 8.53 -3.29
N HIS A 353 15.37 7.86 -2.50
CA HIS A 353 16.19 6.73 -2.98
C HIS A 353 15.50 5.37 -2.82
N SER A 354 14.36 5.30 -2.13
CA SER A 354 13.59 4.06 -1.92
C SER A 354 13.08 3.50 -3.25
N GLU A 355 13.15 2.18 -3.40
CA GLU A 355 12.63 1.49 -4.59
C GLU A 355 11.11 1.37 -4.56
N GLU A 356 10.54 1.12 -3.37
CA GLU A 356 9.11 0.88 -3.18
C GLU A 356 8.28 2.16 -3.01
N ALA A 357 8.88 3.24 -2.48
CA ALA A 357 8.13 4.44 -2.11
C ALA A 357 7.33 5.07 -3.26
N PRO A 358 7.87 5.22 -4.49
CA PRO A 358 7.12 5.80 -5.61
C PRO A 358 5.83 5.03 -5.93
N LYS A 359 5.93 3.69 -6.06
CA LYS A 359 4.80 2.80 -6.34
C LYS A 359 3.74 2.89 -5.24
N ARG A 360 4.17 2.80 -3.98
CA ARG A 360 3.28 2.82 -2.81
C ARG A 360 2.59 4.18 -2.64
N ALA A 361 3.32 5.27 -2.87
CA ALA A 361 2.76 6.62 -2.82
C ALA A 361 1.75 6.85 -3.94
N ALA A 362 2.07 6.45 -5.19
CA ALA A 362 1.16 6.61 -6.31
C ALA A 362 -0.10 5.75 -6.20
N ALA A 363 -0.04 4.59 -5.56
CA ALA A 363 -1.24 3.81 -5.27
C ALA A 363 -2.21 4.55 -4.32
N LEU A 364 -1.68 5.21 -3.29
CA LEU A 364 -2.49 5.84 -2.25
C LEU A 364 -2.90 7.28 -2.58
N ILE A 365 -1.97 8.07 -3.11
CA ILE A 365 -2.13 9.51 -3.40
C ILE A 365 -1.64 9.83 -4.82
N PRO A 366 -2.27 9.27 -5.87
CA PRO A 366 -1.82 9.41 -7.26
C PRO A 366 -1.74 10.87 -7.73
N LYS A 367 -2.55 11.76 -7.13
CA LYS A 367 -2.63 13.19 -7.46
C LYS A 367 -1.66 14.07 -6.65
N ALA A 368 -0.86 13.49 -5.75
CA ALA A 368 0.05 14.26 -4.92
C ALA A 368 1.17 14.89 -5.75
N LYS A 369 1.55 16.11 -5.40
CA LYS A 369 2.76 16.75 -5.94
C LYS A 369 4.00 16.24 -5.21
N ILE A 370 5.13 16.13 -5.90
CA ILE A 370 6.39 15.61 -5.39
C ILE A 370 7.41 16.74 -5.43
N ILE A 371 8.05 17.01 -4.29
CA ILE A 371 9.10 18.01 -4.16
C ILE A 371 10.40 17.30 -3.74
N THR A 372 11.47 17.53 -4.48
CA THR A 372 12.82 17.06 -4.15
C THR A 372 13.81 18.22 -4.16
N ILE A 373 14.89 18.11 -3.38
CA ILE A 373 15.91 19.17 -3.23
C ILE A 373 17.27 18.59 -3.57
N LEU A 374 18.00 19.20 -4.50
CA LEU A 374 19.31 18.72 -4.93
C LEU A 374 20.41 19.72 -4.54
N ILE A 375 21.51 19.22 -3.97
CA ILE A 375 22.78 19.96 -3.80
C ILE A 375 23.89 19.18 -4.50
N ASP A 376 25.12 19.70 -4.52
CA ASP A 376 26.28 18.92 -5.01
C ASP A 376 26.32 17.53 -4.34
N PRO A 377 26.33 16.43 -5.12
CA PRO A 377 26.26 15.07 -4.58
C PRO A 377 27.48 14.72 -3.73
N SER A 378 28.62 15.37 -3.95
CA SER A 378 29.84 15.25 -3.13
C SER A 378 29.62 15.86 -1.75
N ASP A 379 29.09 17.08 -1.70
CA ASP A 379 28.78 17.77 -0.44
C ASP A 379 27.66 17.06 0.33
N ARG A 380 26.68 16.51 -0.38
CA ARG A 380 25.61 15.67 0.21
C ARG A 380 26.19 14.40 0.84
N ALA A 381 27.09 13.70 0.15
CA ALA A 381 27.77 12.52 0.68
C ALA A 381 28.61 12.85 1.93
N TYR A 382 29.38 13.93 1.88
CA TYR A 382 30.19 14.38 3.02
C TYR A 382 29.33 14.80 4.23
N SER A 383 28.24 15.53 3.98
CA SER A 383 27.28 15.91 5.01
C SER A 383 26.60 14.69 5.65
N TRP A 384 26.40 13.60 4.90
CA TRP A 384 25.93 12.32 5.45
C TRP A 384 26.99 11.65 6.34
N TYR A 385 28.23 11.57 5.88
CA TYR A 385 29.34 11.06 6.70
C TYR A 385 29.48 11.82 8.03
N GLN A 386 29.47 13.15 7.98
CA GLN A 386 29.55 13.99 9.17
C GLN A 386 28.32 13.85 10.08
N HIS A 387 27.15 13.56 9.49
CA HIS A 387 25.96 13.22 10.26
C HIS A 387 26.14 11.93 11.06
N GLN A 388 26.71 10.89 10.44
CA GLN A 388 26.98 9.61 11.10
C GLN A 388 27.99 9.77 12.24
N ARG A 389 29.08 10.52 12.01
CA ARG A 389 30.05 10.87 13.07
C ARG A 389 29.39 11.57 14.26
N ALA A 390 28.52 12.54 14.00
CA ALA A 390 27.81 13.27 15.05
C ALA A 390 26.85 12.38 15.86
N HIS A 391 26.40 11.25 15.29
CA HIS A 391 25.59 10.24 15.97
C HIS A 391 26.42 9.07 16.52
N GLN A 392 27.75 9.25 16.64
CA GLN A 392 28.66 8.26 17.20
C GLN A 392 28.65 6.91 16.45
N ASP A 393 28.43 6.94 15.14
CA ASP A 393 28.55 5.76 14.30
C ASP A 393 29.99 5.21 14.35
N PRO A 394 30.21 3.96 14.80
CA PRO A 394 31.56 3.44 15.02
C PRO A 394 32.43 3.39 13.76
N VAL A 395 31.81 3.13 12.60
CA VAL A 395 32.53 3.06 11.32
C VAL A 395 32.93 4.45 10.88
N ALA A 396 32.02 5.42 10.96
CA ALA A 396 32.29 6.80 10.59
C ALA A 396 33.34 7.47 11.50
N LEU A 397 33.43 7.05 12.76
CA LEU A 397 34.47 7.50 13.70
C LEU A 397 35.82 6.83 13.44
N LYS A 398 35.83 5.55 13.05
CA LYS A 398 37.05 4.76 12.82
C LYS A 398 37.75 5.12 11.50
N PHE A 399 36.99 5.33 10.43
CA PHE A 399 37.52 5.57 9.09
C PHE A 399 37.34 7.03 8.67
N SER A 400 38.36 7.58 8.01
CA SER A 400 38.28 8.88 7.33
C SER A 400 37.25 8.86 6.21
N PHE A 401 36.81 10.05 5.77
CA PHE A 401 35.85 10.12 4.67
C PHE A 401 36.43 9.52 3.38
N TYR A 402 37.73 9.72 3.11
CA TYR A 402 38.40 9.17 1.95
C TYR A 402 38.42 7.64 1.95
N GLU A 403 38.71 7.02 3.09
CA GLU A 403 38.65 5.55 3.25
C GLU A 403 37.23 5.01 3.05
N VAL A 404 36.22 5.73 3.54
CA VAL A 404 34.81 5.36 3.34
C VAL A 404 34.44 5.39 1.86
N ILE A 405 34.70 6.49 1.14
CA ILE A 405 34.27 6.62 -0.27
C ILE A 405 35.05 5.70 -1.22
N ARG A 406 36.29 5.33 -0.88
CA ARG A 406 37.11 4.36 -1.65
C ARG A 406 36.97 2.91 -1.21
N ALA A 407 36.07 2.60 -0.28
CA ALA A 407 35.88 1.23 0.18
C ALA A 407 35.61 0.27 -1.01
N GLY A 408 36.52 -0.68 -1.22
CA GLY A 408 36.42 -1.67 -2.29
C GLY A 408 35.62 -2.91 -1.88
N SER A 409 35.57 -3.90 -2.77
CA SER A 409 34.89 -5.18 -2.52
C SER A 409 35.48 -5.98 -1.35
N GLN A 410 36.76 -5.75 -1.02
CA GLN A 410 37.46 -6.39 0.10
C GLN A 410 37.24 -5.67 1.45
N ALA A 411 36.56 -4.52 1.47
CA ALA A 411 36.25 -3.81 2.71
C ALA A 411 35.22 -4.58 3.56
N SER A 412 35.18 -4.30 4.87
CA SER A 412 34.16 -4.92 5.73
C SER A 412 32.73 -4.58 5.29
N PRO A 413 31.74 -5.45 5.54
CA PRO A 413 30.34 -5.19 5.17
C PRO A 413 29.81 -3.87 5.74
N ASP A 414 30.18 -3.50 6.96
CA ASP A 414 29.75 -2.26 7.60
C ASP A 414 30.34 -1.01 6.91
N LEU A 415 31.60 -1.08 6.49
CA LEU A 415 32.25 0.01 5.76
C LEU A 415 31.62 0.18 4.37
N GLN A 416 31.36 -0.93 3.66
CA GLN A 416 30.64 -0.90 2.38
C GLN A 416 29.21 -0.35 2.55
N SER A 417 28.53 -0.69 3.64
CA SER A 417 27.19 -0.17 3.97
C SER A 417 27.21 1.34 4.17
N LEU A 418 28.19 1.88 4.91
CA LEU A 418 28.35 3.31 5.10
C LEU A 418 28.68 4.02 3.77
N GLN A 419 29.61 3.47 2.97
CA GLN A 419 29.93 3.99 1.64
C GLN A 419 28.69 4.07 0.77
N LYS A 420 27.92 2.99 0.66
CA LYS A 420 26.68 2.94 -0.14
C LYS A 420 25.68 4.01 0.31
N LYS A 421 25.51 4.23 1.60
CA LYS A 421 24.62 5.29 2.15
C LYS A 421 25.15 6.70 1.87
N CYS A 422 26.48 6.89 1.85
CA CYS A 422 27.11 8.15 1.42
C CYS A 422 26.89 8.39 -0.07
N LEU A 423 27.16 7.41 -0.93
CA LEU A 423 27.26 7.59 -2.38
C LEU A 423 25.92 7.44 -3.12
N MET A 424 25.25 6.31 -2.96
CA MET A 424 24.11 5.95 -3.83
C MET A 424 22.97 6.97 -3.84
N PRO A 425 22.54 7.58 -2.72
CA PRO A 425 21.47 8.57 -2.79
C PRO A 425 21.86 9.88 -3.51
N GLY A 426 23.12 10.01 -3.95
CA GLY A 426 23.61 11.05 -4.87
C GLY A 426 23.37 10.74 -6.35
N TRP A 427 22.90 9.54 -6.71
CA TRP A 427 22.54 9.16 -8.09
C TRP A 427 21.18 9.75 -8.49
N TYR A 428 21.13 11.08 -8.57
CA TYR A 428 19.88 11.83 -8.66
C TYR A 428 19.04 11.46 -9.89
N SER A 429 19.66 11.30 -11.07
CA SER A 429 18.95 10.91 -12.29
C SER A 429 18.23 9.57 -12.14
N THR A 430 18.92 8.55 -11.63
CA THR A 430 18.36 7.21 -11.37
C THR A 430 17.14 7.26 -10.47
N HIS A 431 17.23 8.03 -9.38
CA HIS A 431 16.15 8.13 -8.41
C HIS A 431 14.96 8.93 -8.96
N ILE A 432 15.21 10.04 -9.64
CA ILE A 432 14.15 10.86 -10.26
C ILE A 432 13.41 10.07 -11.34
N GLU A 433 14.12 9.34 -12.23
CA GLU A 433 13.49 8.48 -13.25
C GLU A 433 12.56 7.44 -12.60
N ARG A 434 12.91 6.89 -11.43
CA ARG A 434 12.03 5.97 -10.70
C ARG A 434 10.73 6.65 -10.23
N TRP A 435 10.80 7.89 -9.76
CA TRP A 435 9.59 8.65 -9.41
C TRP A 435 8.75 8.96 -10.65
N LEU A 436 9.39 9.26 -11.79
CA LEU A 436 8.74 9.55 -13.06
C LEU A 436 8.02 8.34 -13.70
N GLN A 437 8.32 7.11 -13.28
CA GLN A 437 7.54 5.92 -13.67
C GLN A 437 6.10 5.96 -13.14
N TYR A 438 5.86 6.70 -12.05
CA TYR A 438 4.57 6.71 -11.35
C TYR A 438 3.92 8.10 -11.28
N PHE A 439 4.71 9.17 -11.28
CA PHE A 439 4.22 10.54 -11.26
C PHE A 439 4.62 11.27 -12.54
N PRO A 440 3.68 11.93 -13.24
CA PRO A 440 4.02 12.68 -14.44
C PRO A 440 4.96 13.86 -14.11
N PRO A 441 5.78 14.33 -15.07
CA PRO A 441 6.69 15.46 -14.87
C PRO A 441 6.03 16.70 -14.25
N ALA A 442 4.78 17.00 -14.60
CA ALA A 442 4.04 18.14 -14.06
C ALA A 442 3.73 18.05 -12.55
N GLN A 443 3.82 16.85 -11.96
CA GLN A 443 3.69 16.63 -10.52
C GLN A 443 5.04 16.65 -9.80
N LEU A 444 6.16 16.91 -10.48
CA LEU A 444 7.50 16.94 -9.87
C LEU A 444 8.09 18.35 -9.89
N HIS A 445 8.56 18.82 -8.73
CA HIS A 445 9.32 20.06 -8.60
C HIS A 445 10.69 19.79 -7.96
N ILE A 446 11.74 20.31 -8.61
CA ILE A 446 13.14 20.09 -8.24
C ILE A 446 13.71 21.41 -7.74
N VAL A 447 14.01 21.46 -6.45
CA VAL A 447 14.57 22.63 -5.77
C VAL A 447 16.10 22.60 -5.88
N ASP A 448 16.69 23.72 -6.29
CA ASP A 448 18.13 23.95 -6.12
C ASP A 448 18.42 24.23 -4.63
N GLY A 449 19.05 23.28 -3.95
CA GLY A 449 19.37 23.41 -2.54
C GLY A 449 20.43 24.47 -2.23
N GLN A 450 21.24 24.89 -3.23
CA GLN A 450 22.11 26.05 -3.06
C GLN A 450 21.27 27.33 -3.02
N GLN A 451 20.28 27.46 -3.90
CA GLN A 451 19.37 28.60 -3.90
C GLN A 451 18.52 28.63 -2.63
N LEU A 452 18.02 27.48 -2.15
CA LEU A 452 17.33 27.40 -0.86
C LEU A 452 18.19 27.91 0.31
N ARG A 453 19.52 27.75 0.20
CA ARG A 453 20.46 28.24 1.22
C ARG A 453 20.73 29.73 1.11
N THR A 454 20.78 30.29 -0.10
CA THR A 454 21.19 31.69 -0.33
C THR A 454 20.01 32.65 -0.46
N ASP A 455 18.90 32.20 -1.06
CA ASP A 455 17.68 32.93 -1.34
C ASP A 455 16.46 32.01 -1.17
N PRO A 456 16.10 31.66 0.08
CA PRO A 456 14.96 30.80 0.34
C PRO A 456 13.62 31.44 -0.04
N ALA A 457 13.51 32.77 -0.04
CA ALA A 457 12.25 33.44 -0.36
C ALA A 457 11.82 33.16 -1.80
N ASN A 458 12.73 33.28 -2.77
CA ASN A 458 12.44 32.96 -4.16
C ASN A 458 12.07 31.47 -4.34
N VAL A 459 12.78 30.56 -3.67
CA VAL A 459 12.45 29.11 -3.71
C VAL A 459 11.05 28.86 -3.17
N MET A 460 10.68 29.51 -2.07
CA MET A 460 9.34 29.36 -1.51
C MET A 460 8.26 29.93 -2.44
N ASP A 461 8.52 31.04 -3.14
CA ASP A 461 7.59 31.58 -4.15
C ASP A 461 7.39 30.62 -5.33
N GLU A 462 8.45 29.97 -5.80
CA GLU A 462 8.35 28.92 -6.83
C GLU A 462 7.53 27.72 -6.35
N ILE A 463 7.73 27.30 -5.10
CA ILE A 463 6.94 26.21 -4.51
C ILE A 463 5.48 26.61 -4.34
N GLN A 464 5.18 27.85 -3.93
CA GLN A 464 3.80 28.34 -3.83
C GLN A 464 3.10 28.30 -5.20
N LYS A 465 3.78 28.77 -6.25
CA LYS A 465 3.32 28.68 -7.65
C LYS A 465 3.08 27.25 -8.07
N PHE A 466 4.06 26.38 -7.83
CA PHE A 466 3.97 24.97 -8.18
C PHE A 466 2.82 24.28 -7.45
N LEU A 467 2.61 24.55 -6.17
CA LEU A 467 1.50 23.99 -5.38
C LEU A 467 0.15 24.57 -5.78
N GLY A 468 0.12 25.82 -6.25
CA GLY A 468 -1.12 26.56 -6.51
C GLY A 468 -1.82 26.93 -5.21
N VAL A 469 -1.05 27.19 -4.16
CA VAL A 469 -1.59 27.55 -2.84
C VAL A 469 -2.06 29.02 -2.85
N SER A 470 -3.13 29.29 -2.11
CA SER A 470 -3.69 30.63 -1.94
C SER A 470 -4.21 30.80 -0.50
N PRO A 471 -4.05 31.98 0.13
CA PRO A 471 -3.32 33.17 -0.38
C PRO A 471 -1.81 32.91 -0.42
N TYR A 472 -1.05 33.75 -1.14
CA TYR A 472 0.41 33.72 -1.08
C TYR A 472 0.91 34.29 0.25
N TYR A 473 1.99 33.71 0.75
CA TYR A 473 2.73 34.13 1.93
C TYR A 473 4.04 34.81 1.52
N ASN A 474 4.29 36.01 2.07
CA ASN A 474 5.48 36.79 1.74
C ASN A 474 6.69 36.33 2.58
N TYR A 475 7.49 35.44 2.01
CA TYR A 475 8.68 34.91 2.67
C TYR A 475 9.82 35.93 2.81
N THR A 476 9.82 37.00 2.00
CA THR A 476 10.83 38.08 2.08
C THR A 476 10.71 38.85 3.39
N GLU A 477 9.50 39.02 3.90
CA GLU A 477 9.23 39.68 5.18
C GLU A 477 9.33 38.72 6.37
N ALA A 478 9.19 37.42 6.13
CA ALA A 478 9.14 36.41 7.18
C ALA A 478 10.48 35.70 7.44
N LEU A 479 11.45 35.83 6.54
CA LEU A 479 12.78 35.23 6.66
C LEU A 479 13.86 36.30 6.78
N THR A 480 14.87 36.03 7.60
CA THR A 480 16.04 36.89 7.74
C THR A 480 17.32 36.05 7.84
N PHE A 481 18.45 36.59 7.38
CA PHE A 481 19.74 35.93 7.47
C PHE A 481 20.37 36.17 8.85
N ASP A 482 20.60 35.10 9.60
CA ASP A 482 21.26 35.18 10.90
C ASP A 482 22.77 34.94 10.74
N SER A 483 23.58 35.98 10.98
CA SER A 483 25.04 35.94 10.79
C SER A 483 25.75 34.99 11.77
N HIS A 484 25.23 34.83 12.98
CA HIS A 484 25.79 33.92 13.98
C HIS A 484 25.54 32.46 13.60
N LYS A 485 24.34 32.17 13.10
CA LYS A 485 23.97 30.86 12.59
C LYS A 485 24.63 30.56 11.24
N GLY A 486 24.78 31.57 10.39
CA GLY A 486 25.26 31.46 9.01
C GLY A 486 24.19 30.92 8.04
N PHE A 487 22.92 31.01 8.40
CA PHE A 487 21.79 30.51 7.60
C PHE A 487 20.57 31.43 7.78
N TRP A 488 19.63 31.33 6.83
CA TRP A 488 18.32 31.97 6.94
C TRP A 488 17.47 31.32 8.04
N CYS A 489 16.76 32.17 8.77
CA CYS A 489 15.92 31.82 9.91
C CYS A 489 14.56 32.53 9.80
N GLN A 490 13.56 32.04 10.52
CA GLN A 490 12.29 32.73 10.64
C GLN A 490 12.48 34.02 11.46
N LEU A 491 11.99 35.14 10.94
CA LEU A 491 11.88 36.40 11.66
C LEU A 491 10.66 36.33 12.61
N LEU A 492 10.88 36.68 13.87
CA LEU A 492 9.84 36.82 14.89
C LEU A 492 9.62 38.29 15.22
N GLU A 493 8.59 38.57 16.03
CA GLU A 493 8.36 39.88 16.61
C GLU A 493 9.60 40.39 17.37
N GLU A 494 9.74 41.72 17.42
CA GLU A 494 10.87 42.42 18.08
C GLU A 494 12.26 42.12 17.46
N GLY A 495 12.32 41.60 16.24
CA GLY A 495 13.59 41.34 15.52
C GLY A 495 14.33 40.08 15.99
N LYS A 496 13.69 39.23 16.80
CA LYS A 496 14.25 37.94 17.22
C LYS A 496 14.23 36.94 16.06
N THR A 497 15.17 36.00 16.04
CA THR A 497 15.25 34.95 15.01
C THR A 497 14.94 33.57 15.59
N LYS A 498 14.17 32.77 14.84
CA LYS A 498 13.94 31.35 15.12
C LYS A 498 14.67 30.51 14.09
N CYS A 499 15.90 30.13 14.43
CA CYS A 499 16.76 29.32 13.59
C CYS A 499 16.56 27.81 13.81
N LEU A 500 16.96 27.02 12.82
CA LEU A 500 17.09 25.57 12.97
C LEU A 500 18.07 25.20 14.09
N GLY A 501 17.78 24.09 14.79
CA GLY A 501 18.58 23.60 15.91
C GLY A 501 20.04 23.25 15.56
N LYS A 502 20.86 22.97 16.59
CA LYS A 502 22.31 22.70 16.47
C LYS A 502 22.66 21.54 15.54
N SER A 503 21.74 20.58 15.36
CA SER A 503 21.92 19.43 14.46
C SER A 503 21.79 19.78 12.96
N LYS A 504 21.44 21.02 12.61
CA LYS A 504 21.27 21.50 11.24
C LYS A 504 22.24 22.66 11.00
N GLY A 505 23.01 22.60 9.91
CA GLY A 505 24.13 23.52 9.69
C GLY A 505 25.29 23.27 10.66
N ARG A 506 25.66 22.00 10.88
CA ARG A 506 26.80 21.65 11.75
C ARG A 506 28.08 22.27 11.18
N ARG A 507 28.94 22.75 12.07
CA ARG A 507 30.30 23.16 11.72
C ARG A 507 31.19 21.91 11.78
N TYR A 508 31.83 21.60 10.66
CA TYR A 508 32.81 20.52 10.53
C TYR A 508 33.91 20.97 9.56
N PRO A 509 35.10 20.34 9.58
CA PRO A 509 36.18 20.69 8.67
C PRO A 509 35.73 20.65 7.20
N PRO A 510 36.28 21.51 6.33
CA PRO A 510 36.03 21.40 4.90
C PRO A 510 36.45 20.01 4.38
N MET A 511 35.80 19.55 3.32
CA MET A 511 36.16 18.28 2.68
C MET A 511 37.55 18.38 2.06
N ASP A 512 38.38 17.35 2.24
CA ASP A 512 39.72 17.28 1.65
C ASP A 512 39.66 17.35 0.11
N VAL A 513 40.68 17.98 -0.48
CA VAL A 513 40.75 18.21 -1.94
C VAL A 513 40.76 16.88 -2.71
N GLU A 514 41.46 15.87 -2.20
CA GLU A 514 41.49 14.52 -2.78
C GLU A 514 40.11 13.84 -2.77
N CYS A 515 39.36 13.99 -1.67
CA CYS A 515 37.98 13.49 -1.59
C CYS A 515 37.10 14.18 -2.64
N ARG A 516 37.23 15.50 -2.78
CA ARG A 516 36.45 16.27 -3.76
C ARG A 516 36.80 15.87 -5.19
N ALA A 517 38.08 15.70 -5.51
CA ALA A 517 38.53 15.25 -6.83
C ALA A 517 37.99 13.84 -7.16
N PHE A 518 38.10 12.90 -6.22
CA PHE A 518 37.55 11.55 -6.37
C PHE A 518 36.04 11.58 -6.62
N LEU A 519 35.27 12.33 -5.82
CA LEU A 519 33.82 12.39 -5.95
C LEU A 519 33.36 13.12 -7.22
N SER A 520 34.09 14.15 -7.66
CA SER A 520 33.82 14.85 -8.92
C SER A 520 33.93 13.88 -10.10
N SER A 521 34.97 13.04 -10.12
CA SER A 521 35.12 11.99 -11.12
C SER A 521 34.05 10.90 -10.97
N TYR A 522 33.76 10.44 -9.76
CA TYR A 522 32.76 9.41 -9.49
C TYR A 522 31.34 9.81 -9.96
N TYR A 523 30.94 11.06 -9.72
CA TYR A 523 29.61 11.55 -10.11
C TYR A 523 29.54 12.14 -11.51
N GLN A 524 30.63 12.16 -12.27
CA GLN A 524 30.71 12.82 -13.58
C GLN A 524 29.58 12.34 -14.52
N ASP A 525 29.50 11.02 -14.76
CA ASP A 525 28.48 10.45 -15.64
C ASP A 525 27.07 10.63 -15.07
N HIS A 526 26.90 10.50 -13.75
CA HIS A 526 25.62 10.73 -13.08
C HIS A 526 25.12 12.18 -13.25
N ASN A 527 26.02 13.15 -13.18
CA ASN A 527 25.71 14.57 -13.37
C ASN A 527 25.38 14.90 -14.83
N VAL A 528 26.06 14.26 -15.79
CA VAL A 528 25.72 14.36 -17.22
C VAL A 528 24.32 13.80 -17.47
N GLU A 529 24.00 12.61 -16.94
CA GLU A 529 22.66 12.03 -17.08
C GLU A 529 21.57 12.86 -16.38
N LEU A 530 21.87 13.45 -15.21
CA LEU A 530 20.97 14.40 -14.56
C LEU A 530 20.72 15.62 -15.43
N SER A 531 21.76 16.19 -16.05
CA SER A 531 21.61 17.34 -16.95
C SER A 531 20.70 17.04 -18.14
N LYS A 532 20.90 15.89 -18.79
CA LYS A 532 20.04 15.40 -19.89
C LYS A 532 18.60 15.21 -19.43
N LEU A 533 18.40 14.62 -18.26
CA LEU A 533 17.08 14.43 -17.67
C LEU A 533 16.39 15.77 -17.40
N LEU A 534 17.04 16.72 -16.72
CA LEU A 534 16.47 18.03 -16.43
C LEU A 534 16.11 18.80 -17.70
N HIS A 535 16.96 18.72 -18.73
CA HIS A 535 16.66 19.30 -20.04
C HIS A 535 15.40 18.69 -20.66
N ARG A 536 15.27 17.36 -20.63
CA ARG A 536 14.08 16.62 -21.11
C ARG A 536 12.80 17.04 -20.36
N LEU A 537 12.92 17.32 -19.07
CA LEU A 537 11.81 17.76 -18.21
C LEU A 537 11.50 19.26 -18.32
N GLY A 538 12.29 20.03 -19.08
CA GLY A 538 12.16 21.49 -19.14
C GLY A 538 12.49 22.19 -17.83
N GLN A 539 13.27 21.55 -16.94
CA GLN A 539 13.63 22.07 -15.63
C GLN A 539 14.97 22.84 -15.72
N PRO A 540 15.13 23.96 -15.00
CA PRO A 540 16.39 24.68 -14.96
C PRO A 540 17.48 23.84 -14.30
N LEU A 541 18.73 23.97 -14.77
CA LEU A 541 19.86 23.31 -14.14
C LEU A 541 20.21 24.01 -12.81
N PRO A 542 20.31 23.27 -11.69
CA PRO A 542 20.85 23.80 -10.44
C PRO A 542 22.20 24.47 -10.64
N SER A 543 22.45 25.54 -9.89
CA SER A 543 23.67 26.33 -9.94
C SER A 543 24.93 25.48 -9.75
N TRP A 544 24.93 24.57 -8.78
CA TRP A 544 26.03 23.63 -8.52
C TRP A 544 26.28 22.70 -9.72
N LEU A 545 25.23 22.23 -10.38
CA LEU A 545 25.36 21.30 -11.51
C LEU A 545 25.96 22.01 -12.73
N ARG A 546 25.58 23.27 -12.98
CA ARG A 546 26.20 24.08 -14.04
C ARG A 546 27.70 24.25 -13.82
N GLN A 547 28.13 24.47 -12.57
CA GLN A 547 29.54 24.59 -12.22
C GLN A 547 30.30 23.27 -12.41
N GLU A 548 29.73 22.14 -11.98
CA GLU A 548 30.38 20.83 -12.17
C GLU A 548 30.52 20.44 -13.65
N LEU A 549 29.50 20.70 -14.47
CA LEU A 549 29.55 20.38 -15.90
C LEU A 549 30.54 21.26 -16.68
N GLN A 550 30.84 22.46 -16.20
CA GLN A 550 31.86 23.32 -16.81
C GLN A 550 33.27 22.77 -16.62
N LYS A 551 33.53 21.96 -15.59
CA LYS A 551 34.85 21.34 -15.35
C LYS A 551 35.16 20.17 -16.28
N ILE A 552 34.15 19.65 -16.97
CA ILE A 552 34.25 18.52 -17.92
C ILE A 552 34.65 19.03 -19.33
N ARG A 553 34.39 20.31 -19.61
CA ARG A 553 34.80 20.99 -20.85
C ARG A 553 36.22 21.49 -20.73
#